data_AF-J4VAR4-F1
#
_entry.id   AF-J4VAR4-F1
#
_cell.length_a   1.000
_cell.length_b   1.000
_cell.length_c   1.000
_cell.angle_alpha   90.00
_cell.angle_beta   90.00
_cell.angle_gamma   90.00
#
_symmetry.space_group_name_H-M   'P 1'
#
loop_
_entity.id
_entity.type
_entity.pdbx_description
1 polymer ?
#
loop_
_entity_poly.entity_id
_entity_poly.type
_entity_poly.pdbx_seq_one_letter_code
_entity_poly.pdbx_strand_id
1 'polypeptide(L)'
;MKKDLNYYLNLPYEIIVKKLTKEEGGGYFARYKDYPYVMGDGESEAEAIADVKEAFKFVIQTDLERGDFIREPETKTIRVNISLPKSLLEAIDKVASNRSAFLANAASRALAGQR
;
A
#
# COMPACT_ATOMS: atom_id res chain seq x y z
N MET A 1 4.96 -17.41 -0.74
CA MET A 1 5.73 -16.24 -0.29
C MET A 1 5.11 -15.76 1.01
N LYS A 2 5.89 -15.59 2.08
CA LYS A 2 5.36 -15.02 3.33
C LYS A 2 5.12 -13.53 3.08
N LYS A 3 3.89 -13.06 3.31
CA LYS A 3 3.57 -11.64 3.26
C LYS A 3 4.14 -11.02 4.54
N ASP A 4 5.15 -10.18 4.40
CA ASP A 4 5.82 -9.51 5.52
C ASP A 4 5.36 -8.06 5.68
N LEU A 5 5.78 -7.38 6.76
CA LEU A 5 5.40 -6.01 7.06
C LEU A 5 5.66 -5.07 5.87
N ASN A 6 6.81 -5.22 5.20
CA ASN A 6 7.18 -4.36 4.08
C ASN A 6 6.30 -4.60 2.85
N TYR A 7 5.80 -5.83 2.64
CA TYR A 7 4.81 -6.11 1.60
C TYR A 7 3.55 -5.26 1.79
N TYR A 8 2.95 -5.30 2.97
CA TYR A 8 1.73 -4.54 3.25
C TYR A 8 1.98 -3.02 3.25
N LEU A 9 3.08 -2.54 3.83
CA LEU A 9 3.39 -1.10 3.81
C LEU A 9 3.61 -0.52 2.40
N ASN A 10 3.95 -1.36 1.42
CA ASN A 10 4.10 -0.94 0.01
C ASN A 10 2.83 -1.08 -0.84
N LEU A 11 1.75 -1.65 -0.29
CA LEU A 11 0.48 -1.71 -1.00
C LEU A 11 -0.13 -0.30 -1.13
N PRO A 12 -0.84 -0.01 -2.23
CA PRO A 12 -1.42 1.31 -2.49
C PRO A 12 -2.70 1.53 -1.66
N TYR A 13 -2.56 1.55 -0.34
CA TYR A 13 -3.66 1.86 0.57
C TYR A 13 -4.11 3.31 0.45
N GLU A 14 -5.42 3.53 0.35
CA GLU A 14 -6.01 4.87 0.26
C GLU A 14 -6.16 5.48 1.66
N ILE A 15 -5.55 6.66 1.86
CA ILE A 15 -5.73 7.47 3.07
C ILE A 15 -6.77 8.56 2.75
N ILE A 16 -7.83 8.61 3.55
CA ILE A 16 -8.85 9.65 3.49
C ILE A 16 -8.50 10.69 4.54
N VAL A 17 -8.18 11.91 4.11
CA VAL A 17 -7.93 13.05 4.98
C VAL A 17 -9.16 13.96 4.95
N LYS A 18 -9.65 14.34 6.13
CA LYS A 18 -10.76 15.28 6.33
C LYS A 18 -10.27 16.41 7.24
N LYS A 19 -10.50 17.65 6.81
CA LYS A 19 -10.29 18.81 7.67
C LYS A 19 -11.39 18.88 8.72
N LEU A 20 -11.02 18.98 9.98
CA LEU A 20 -11.95 19.14 11.09
C LEU A 20 -12.31 20.63 11.26
N THR A 21 -13.56 20.92 11.59
CA THR A 21 -13.95 22.28 11.94
C THR A 21 -13.43 22.64 13.33
N LYS A 22 -13.40 23.94 13.67
CA LYS A 22 -12.99 24.40 15.01
C LYS A 22 -13.82 23.80 16.14
N GLU A 23 -15.06 23.39 15.85
CA GLU A 23 -15.98 22.78 16.82
C GLU A 23 -15.69 21.29 17.06
N GLU A 24 -15.04 20.61 16.11
CA GLU A 24 -14.62 19.21 16.19
C GLU A 24 -13.19 19.04 16.75
N GLY A 25 -12.59 20.11 17.28
CA GLY A 25 -11.21 20.12 17.83
C GLY A 25 -10.18 20.83 16.93
N GLY A 26 -10.56 21.20 15.70
CA GLY A 26 -9.64 21.78 14.72
C GLY A 26 -8.64 20.76 14.16
N GLY A 27 -7.81 21.20 13.20
CA GLY A 27 -6.80 20.36 12.58
C GLY A 27 -7.33 19.44 11.46
N TYR A 28 -6.66 18.30 11.30
CA TYR A 28 -6.87 17.33 10.24
C TYR A 28 -7.00 15.93 10.81
N PHE A 29 -7.92 15.17 10.24
CA PHE A 29 -8.16 13.79 10.57
C PHE A 29 -7.84 12.92 9.35
N ALA A 30 -7.03 11.90 9.54
CA ALA A 30 -6.67 10.94 8.51
C ALA A 30 -7.08 9.53 8.95
N ARG A 31 -7.58 8.73 8.00
CA ARG A 31 -7.86 7.31 8.22
C ARG A 31 -7.65 6.51 6.95
N TYR A 32 -7.39 5.21 7.09
CA TYR A 32 -7.37 4.31 5.95
C TYR A 32 -8.78 3.92 5.53
N LYS A 33 -9.02 3.86 4.21
CA LYS A 33 -10.31 3.43 3.65
C LYS A 33 -10.64 1.99 4.02
N ASP A 34 -9.65 1.10 3.91
CA ASP A 34 -9.78 -0.33 4.21
C ASP A 34 -9.69 -0.63 5.72
N TYR A 35 -9.14 0.30 6.50
CA TYR A 35 -8.99 0.21 7.96
C TYR A 35 -9.58 1.45 8.63
N PRO A 36 -10.93 1.55 8.73
CA PRO A 36 -11.58 2.71 9.31
C PRO A 36 -11.24 2.93 10.80
N TYR A 37 -10.76 1.89 11.48
CA TYR A 37 -10.32 1.94 12.89
C TYR A 37 -8.90 2.46 13.06
N VAL A 38 -8.10 2.52 11.98
CA VAL A 38 -6.77 3.11 11.99
C VAL A 38 -6.92 4.57 11.62
N MET A 39 -6.74 5.42 12.63
CA MET A 39 -6.97 6.85 12.58
C MET A 39 -5.71 7.55 13.05
N GLY A 40 -5.45 8.72 12.50
CA GLY A 40 -4.47 9.65 12.99
C GLY A 40 -4.98 11.07 12.87
N ASP A 41 -4.57 11.92 13.80
CA ASP A 41 -4.89 13.33 13.81
C ASP A 41 -3.62 14.19 13.76
N GLY A 42 -3.79 15.45 13.41
CA GLY A 42 -2.68 16.38 13.37
C GLY A 42 -3.14 17.80 13.10
N GLU A 43 -2.31 18.77 13.45
CA GLU A 43 -2.60 20.19 13.18
C GLU A 43 -2.54 20.50 11.67
N SER A 44 -1.79 19.67 10.92
CA SER A 44 -1.59 19.75 9.47
C SER A 44 -1.94 18.44 8.75
N GLU A 45 -2.24 18.51 7.44
CA GLU A 45 -2.48 17.31 6.60
C GLU A 45 -1.32 16.33 6.65
N ALA A 46 -0.09 16.85 6.60
CA ALA A 46 1.12 16.04 6.63
C ALA A 46 1.29 15.30 7.97
N GLU A 47 0.93 15.94 9.08
CA GLU A 47 1.02 15.33 10.42
C GLU A 47 -0.01 14.22 10.57
N ALA A 48 -1.27 14.47 10.20
CA ALA A 48 -2.31 13.44 10.25
C ALA A 48 -1.96 12.24 9.36
N ILE A 49 -1.34 12.46 8.19
CA ILE A 49 -0.86 11.39 7.30
C ILE A 49 0.32 10.62 7.91
N ALA A 50 1.24 11.30 8.61
CA ALA A 50 2.37 10.64 9.26
C ALA A 50 1.89 9.77 10.43
N ASP A 51 1.00 10.31 11.25
CA ASP A 51 0.45 9.63 12.43
C ASP A 51 -0.35 8.38 12.03
N VAL A 52 -1.27 8.51 11.05
CA VAL A 52 -2.05 7.36 10.58
C VAL A 52 -1.16 6.26 9.98
N LYS A 53 -0.05 6.61 9.31
CA LYS A 53 0.91 5.64 8.76
C LYS A 53 1.64 4.89 9.86
N GLU A 54 1.99 5.56 10.94
CA GLU A 54 2.64 4.93 12.09
C GLU A 54 1.67 3.98 12.80
N ALA A 55 0.44 4.44 13.06
CA ALA A 55 -0.63 3.61 13.61
C ALA A 55 -0.88 2.36 12.74
N PHE A 56 -0.90 2.54 11.41
CA PHE A 56 -1.06 1.43 10.47
C PHE A 56 0.08 0.42 10.54
N LYS A 57 1.33 0.88 10.63
CA LYS A 57 2.49 0.00 10.80
C LYS A 57 2.36 -0.89 12.04
N PHE A 58 1.92 -0.32 13.16
CA PHE A 58 1.71 -1.08 14.41
C PHE A 58 0.59 -2.12 14.27
N VAL A 59 -0.53 -1.77 13.65
CA VAL A 59 -1.63 -2.71 13.41
C VAL A 59 -1.18 -3.87 12.53
N ILE A 60 -0.54 -3.60 11.40
CA ILE A 60 -0.06 -4.63 10.48
C ILE A 60 0.97 -5.54 11.15
N GLN A 61 1.88 -4.98 11.96
CA GLN A 61 2.85 -5.80 12.70
C GLN A 61 2.14 -6.72 13.69
N THR A 62 1.20 -6.20 14.46
CA THR A 62 0.42 -6.96 15.45
C THR A 62 -0.39 -8.07 14.78
N ASP A 63 -1.07 -7.76 13.68
CA ASP A 63 -1.87 -8.74 12.94
C ASP A 63 -0.99 -9.83 12.32
N LEU A 64 0.19 -9.48 11.82
CA LEU A 64 1.18 -10.45 11.34
C LEU A 64 1.69 -11.38 12.45
N GLU A 65 1.96 -10.84 13.65
CA GLU A 65 2.41 -11.60 14.81
C GLU A 65 1.34 -12.57 15.32
N ARG A 66 0.07 -12.14 15.29
CA ARG A 66 -1.09 -12.95 15.72
C ARG A 66 -1.55 -13.93 14.64
N GLY A 67 -1.11 -13.76 13.40
CA GLY A 67 -1.61 -14.51 12.25
C GLY A 67 -3.04 -14.13 11.86
N ASP A 68 -3.47 -12.93 12.23
CA ASP A 68 -4.79 -12.38 11.91
C ASP A 68 -4.87 -12.00 10.42
N PHE A 69 -6.10 -11.94 9.88
CA PHE A 69 -6.32 -11.60 8.48
C PHE A 69 -6.14 -10.11 8.22
N ILE A 70 -5.17 -9.78 7.36
CA ILE A 70 -4.88 -8.41 6.93
C ILE A 70 -5.59 -8.16 5.60
N ARG A 71 -6.58 -7.26 5.60
CA ARG A 71 -7.28 -6.79 4.40
C ARG A 71 -6.32 -6.00 3.49
N GLU A 72 -6.13 -6.49 2.28
CA GLU A 72 -5.39 -5.80 1.22
C GLU A 72 -6.29 -4.77 0.54
N PRO A 73 -5.74 -3.65 0.03
CA PRO A 73 -6.56 -2.65 -0.65
C PRO A 73 -7.07 -3.27 -1.95
N GLU A 74 -8.29 -2.91 -2.34
CA GLU A 74 -8.83 -3.30 -3.65
C GLU A 74 -8.03 -2.61 -4.77
N THR A 75 -6.93 -3.23 -5.19
CA THR A 75 -6.18 -2.77 -6.34
C THR A 75 -7.02 -3.03 -7.58
N LYS A 76 -7.59 -1.98 -8.17
CA LYS A 76 -8.11 -2.07 -9.55
C LYS A 76 -6.95 -2.38 -10.48
N THR A 77 -6.80 -3.64 -10.86
CA THR A 77 -5.86 -4.05 -11.88
C THR A 77 -6.36 -3.57 -13.24
N ILE A 78 -5.61 -2.69 -13.88
CA ILE A 78 -5.90 -2.25 -15.26
C ILE A 78 -5.13 -3.16 -16.22
N ARG A 79 -5.84 -3.67 -17.25
CA ARG A 79 -5.21 -4.44 -18.32
C ARG A 79 -4.57 -3.48 -19.31
N VAL A 80 -3.28 -3.63 -19.54
CA VAL A 80 -2.50 -2.87 -20.53
C VAL A 80 -1.98 -3.79 -21.62
N ASN A 81 -1.84 -3.28 -22.84
CA ASN A 81 -1.16 -3.97 -23.94
C ASN A 81 0.25 -3.39 -24.09
N ILE A 82 1.27 -4.25 -24.10
CA ILE A 82 2.68 -3.86 -24.22
C ILE A 82 3.41 -4.76 -25.21
N SER A 83 4.45 -4.23 -25.84
CA SER A 83 5.37 -5.00 -26.69
C SER A 83 6.65 -5.33 -25.92
N LEU A 84 7.04 -6.60 -25.91
CA LEU A 84 8.27 -7.09 -25.29
C LEU A 84 9.05 -7.96 -26.28
N PRO A 85 10.39 -7.97 -26.26
CA PRO A 85 11.18 -8.91 -27.04
C PRO A 85 10.78 -10.36 -26.73
N LYS A 86 10.66 -11.19 -27.77
CA LYS A 86 10.25 -12.60 -27.62
C LYS A 86 11.15 -13.35 -26.61
N SER A 87 12.47 -13.21 -26.74
CA SER A 87 13.43 -13.87 -25.84
C SER A 87 13.26 -13.44 -24.38
N LEU A 88 12.88 -12.19 -24.13
CA LEU A 88 12.60 -11.70 -22.77
C LEU A 88 11.32 -12.33 -22.23
N LEU A 89 10.27 -12.41 -23.04
CA LEU A 89 9.01 -13.04 -22.65
C LEU A 89 9.23 -14.53 -22.29
N GLU A 90 9.99 -15.26 -23.12
CA GLU A 90 10.35 -16.65 -22.88
C GLU A 90 11.19 -16.83 -21.61
N ALA A 91 12.08 -15.89 -21.30
CA ALA A 91 12.83 -15.91 -20.05
C ALA A 91 11.92 -15.71 -18.83
N ILE A 92 10.93 -14.80 -18.92
CA ILE A 92 9.93 -14.57 -17.86
C ILE A 92 9.10 -15.85 -17.63
N ASP A 93 8.66 -16.51 -18.71
CA ASP A 93 7.85 -17.74 -18.63
C ASP A 93 8.56 -18.89 -17.90
N LYS A 94 9.90 -18.94 -17.97
CA LYS A 94 10.69 -19.96 -17.27
C LYS A 94 10.76 -19.74 -15.76
N VAL A 95 10.60 -18.51 -15.29
CA VAL A 95 10.80 -18.13 -13.88
C VAL A 95 9.52 -17.72 -13.17
N ALA A 96 8.45 -17.44 -13.91
CA ALA A 96 7.20 -16.96 -13.36
C ALA A 96 5.99 -17.58 -14.07
N SER A 97 5.08 -18.13 -13.27
CA SER A 97 3.77 -18.61 -13.72
C SER A 97 2.75 -17.48 -13.91
N ASN A 98 3.07 -16.25 -13.50
CA ASN A 98 2.24 -15.06 -13.71
C ASN A 98 3.08 -13.88 -14.20
N ARG A 99 2.98 -13.57 -15.50
CA ARG A 99 3.71 -12.49 -16.16
C ARG A 99 3.36 -11.12 -15.60
N SER A 100 2.08 -10.84 -15.34
CA SER A 100 1.64 -9.54 -14.80
C SER A 100 2.24 -9.28 -13.43
N ALA A 101 2.22 -10.27 -12.54
CA ALA A 101 2.84 -10.17 -11.22
C ALA A 101 4.37 -9.97 -11.33
N PHE A 102 5.04 -10.71 -12.22
CA PHE A 102 6.48 -10.55 -12.43
C PHE A 102 6.83 -9.12 -12.88
N LEU A 103 6.12 -8.60 -13.89
CA LEU A 103 6.35 -7.26 -14.43
C LEU A 103 6.04 -6.18 -13.39
N ALA A 104 4.95 -6.31 -12.62
CA ALA A 104 4.59 -5.35 -11.58
C ALA A 104 5.65 -5.26 -10.45
N ASN A 105 6.17 -6.41 -10.01
CA ASN A 105 7.24 -6.46 -9.01
C ASN A 105 8.55 -5.87 -9.55
N ALA A 106 8.90 -6.17 -10.80
CA ALA A 106 10.07 -5.59 -11.45
C ALA A 106 9.98 -4.05 -11.54
N ALA A 107 8.83 -3.53 -11.97
CA ALA A 107 8.57 -2.10 -12.03
C ALA A 107 8.61 -1.44 -10.64
N SER A 108 7.97 -2.04 -9.63
CA SER A 108 7.97 -1.49 -8.27
C SER A 108 9.37 -1.37 -7.68
N ARG A 109 10.22 -2.40 -7.87
CA ARG A 109 11.63 -2.36 -7.44
C ARG A 109 12.43 -1.28 -8.16
N ALA A 110 12.21 -1.12 -9.46
CA ALA A 110 12.90 -0.08 -10.25
C ALA A 110 12.50 1.33 -9.80
N LEU A 111 11.23 1.55 -9.46
CA LEU A 111 10.72 2.85 -8.99
C LEU A 111 11.13 3.17 -7.55
N ALA A 112 11.26 2.17 -6.68
CA ALA A 112 11.70 2.37 -5.30
C ALA A 112 13.12 2.96 -5.20
N GLY A 113 14.00 2.66 -6.17
CA GLY A 113 15.35 3.24 -6.24
C GLY A 113 15.42 4.66 -6.80
N GLN A 114 14.28 5.27 -7.18
CA GLN A 114 14.21 6.65 -7.67
C GLN A 114 13.59 7.62 -6.66
N ARG A 115 13.30 7.14 -5.45
CA ARG A 115 12.71 7.90 -4.35
C ARG A 115 13.74 8.26 -3.28
#